data_AF-A0A929V9F3-F1
#
_entry.id   AF-A0A929V9F3-F1
#
_cell.length_a   1.000
_cell.length_b   1.000
_cell.length_c   1.000
_cell.angle_alpha   90.00
_cell.angle_beta   90.00
_cell.angle_gamma   90.00
#
_symmetry.space_group_name_H-M   'P 1'
#
loop_
_entity.id
_entity.type
_entity.pdbx_description
1 polymer ?
#
loop_
_entity_poly.entity_id
_entity_poly.type
_entity_poly.pdbx_seq_one_letter_code
_entity_poly.pdbx_strand_id
1 'polypeptide(L)'
;MARKSLVVTMLTVAAMCFSAVNSFAAEAGVLGLKPSANQSVTQNQSGNTGATNTDVQSTQYDTVKYQYPAQQLLAENHQFDKYDWHLFQRFDNHELMYNEWAAAMNFHADEYSSNVFHENQDGTKTRFFDFRESSLKYFEIEWLGSSGKKISIADNNLRFKRNDTVNTYIPISLSVCVYTKPENCWPFGTRITIPGSHNHSWDIIPIGFYLETFWHNVQNGTLTPEESALYDAEFGKAVDPIKLYYPSRPIYVSGWCLTDVSQKIKLINSCFKDENPENCSAYVYEVHRMLQSMNGMKKLN
;
A
#
# COMPACT_ATOMS: atom_id res chain seq x y z
N MET A 1 31.11 31.33 38.53
CA MET A 1 30.41 31.88 37.34
C MET A 1 30.91 31.11 36.13
N ALA A 2 30.10 30.19 35.60
CA ALA A 2 30.36 29.51 34.33
C ALA A 2 29.02 29.04 33.76
N ARG A 3 28.64 29.63 32.61
CA ARG A 3 27.39 29.36 31.89
C ARG A 3 27.44 27.95 31.29
N LYS A 4 26.48 27.11 31.67
CA LYS A 4 26.17 25.86 30.97
C LYS A 4 25.45 26.23 29.66
N SER A 5 26.17 26.19 28.55
CA SER A 5 25.57 26.32 27.22
C SER A 5 24.85 25.01 26.87
N LEU A 6 23.54 25.10 26.78
CA LEU A 6 22.61 24.07 26.30
C LEU A 6 22.77 24.00 24.78
N VAL A 7 23.67 23.13 24.30
CA VAL A 7 23.77 22.83 22.87
C VAL A 7 22.65 21.84 22.53
N VAL A 8 21.58 22.40 21.99
CA VAL A 8 20.49 21.71 21.30
C VAL A 8 21.09 20.79 20.23
N THR A 9 21.04 19.48 20.45
CA THR A 9 21.38 18.48 19.43
C THR A 9 20.22 18.41 18.44
N MET A 10 20.32 19.16 17.34
CA MET A 10 19.47 18.95 16.17
C MET A 10 19.81 17.58 15.56
N LEU A 11 18.82 16.69 15.52
CA LEU A 11 18.90 15.42 14.80
C LEU A 11 18.63 15.69 13.31
N THR A 12 19.70 15.82 12.53
CA THR A 12 19.67 16.02 11.08
C THR A 12 19.32 14.71 10.37
N VAL A 13 18.23 14.68 9.62
CA VAL A 13 17.90 13.59 8.67
C VAL A 13 18.83 13.71 7.47
N ALA A 14 19.78 12.79 7.35
CA ALA A 14 20.74 12.77 6.25
C ALA A 14 20.14 12.11 5.00
N ALA A 15 19.93 12.91 3.95
CA ALA A 15 19.80 12.43 2.58
C ALA A 15 21.16 11.92 2.10
N MET A 16 21.29 10.62 1.85
CA MET A 16 22.50 10.04 1.27
C MET A 16 22.26 9.78 -0.22
N CYS A 17 22.70 10.75 -1.03
CA CYS A 17 22.91 10.59 -2.47
C CYS A 17 24.19 9.80 -2.72
N PHE A 18 24.13 8.72 -3.51
CA PHE A 18 25.30 8.14 -4.16
C PHE A 18 25.08 8.09 -5.67
N SER A 19 25.90 8.87 -6.37
CA SER A 19 26.08 8.85 -7.81
C SER A 19 27.15 7.82 -8.20
N ALA A 20 26.80 6.88 -9.07
CA ALA A 20 27.77 6.25 -9.98
C ALA A 20 27.02 5.71 -11.20
N VAL A 21 27.38 6.28 -12.35
CA VAL A 21 26.91 5.96 -13.69
C VAL A 21 27.42 4.58 -14.08
N ASN A 22 26.55 3.72 -14.62
CA ASN A 22 26.91 2.75 -15.65
C ASN A 22 25.70 2.53 -16.56
N SER A 23 25.89 2.91 -17.83
CA SER A 23 24.96 2.72 -18.94
C SER A 23 24.83 1.24 -19.28
N PHE A 24 23.63 0.68 -19.12
CA PHE A 24 23.23 -0.52 -19.85
C PHE A 24 21.84 -0.33 -20.43
N ALA A 25 21.78 -0.60 -21.73
CA ALA A 25 20.63 -0.45 -22.59
C ALA A 25 19.48 -1.36 -22.17
N ALA A 26 18.28 -0.91 -22.54
CA ALA A 26 17.00 -1.53 -22.29
C ALA A 26 16.93 -3.02 -22.66
N GLU A 27 16.46 -3.81 -21.70
CA GLU A 27 15.46 -4.86 -21.93
C GLU A 27 14.40 -4.73 -20.82
N ALA A 28 13.58 -3.69 -20.96
CA ALA A 28 12.35 -3.54 -20.21
C ALA A 28 11.33 -4.57 -20.74
N GLY A 29 11.40 -5.78 -20.21
CA GLY A 29 10.44 -6.84 -20.52
C GLY A 29 11.10 -8.20 -20.45
N VAL A 30 10.79 -8.93 -19.39
CA VAL A 30 10.50 -10.39 -19.34
C VAL A 30 10.19 -10.76 -17.88
N LEU A 31 9.38 -9.94 -17.18
CA LEU A 31 8.57 -10.31 -16.00
C LEU A 31 7.65 -9.13 -15.61
N GLY A 32 6.81 -8.72 -16.56
CA GLY A 32 5.36 -8.68 -16.32
C GLY A 32 4.72 -7.69 -15.35
N LEU A 33 5.33 -6.56 -14.95
CA LEU A 33 4.57 -5.40 -14.50
C LEU A 33 5.16 -4.13 -15.12
N LYS A 34 4.70 -3.77 -16.33
CA LYS A 34 4.62 -2.34 -16.66
C LYS A 34 3.80 -1.69 -15.53
N PRO A 35 4.08 -0.44 -15.11
CA PRO A 35 3.06 0.36 -14.46
C PRO A 35 1.85 0.29 -15.40
N SER A 36 0.76 -0.33 -14.94
CA SER A 36 -0.33 -0.79 -15.80
C SER A 36 -0.91 0.37 -16.61
N ALA A 37 -0.40 0.58 -17.83
CA ALA A 37 -0.82 1.62 -18.76
C ALA A 37 -2.08 1.23 -19.56
N ASN A 38 -2.76 0.15 -19.16
CA ASN A 38 -4.04 -0.27 -19.72
C ASN A 38 -5.05 -0.52 -18.58
N GLN A 39 -5.44 0.55 -17.87
CA GLN A 39 -6.75 0.61 -17.25
C GLN A 39 -7.55 1.70 -17.97
N SER A 40 -7.98 1.38 -19.18
CA SER A 40 -9.13 2.07 -19.74
C SER A 40 -10.27 1.89 -18.75
N VAL A 41 -10.66 2.99 -18.11
CA VAL A 41 -11.87 3.15 -17.33
C VAL A 41 -13.02 2.55 -18.14
N THR A 42 -13.37 1.31 -17.84
CA THR A 42 -14.62 0.72 -18.32
C THR A 42 -15.61 0.97 -17.22
N GLN A 43 -16.10 2.21 -17.19
CA GLN A 43 -17.34 2.56 -16.55
C GLN A 43 -18.45 1.79 -17.28
N ASN A 44 -18.71 0.55 -16.89
CA ASN A 44 -19.93 -0.15 -17.26
C ASN A 44 -20.89 -0.07 -16.07
N GLN A 45 -21.56 1.09 -16.00
CA GLN A 45 -22.90 1.11 -15.44
C GLN A 45 -23.85 0.42 -16.43
N SER A 46 -24.59 -0.56 -15.90
CA SER A 46 -25.75 -1.26 -16.47
C SER A 46 -25.59 -1.85 -17.89
N GLY A 47 -25.54 -3.18 -17.98
CA GLY A 47 -25.73 -3.87 -19.25
C GLY A 47 -25.05 -5.23 -19.29
N ASN A 48 -25.85 -6.28 -19.29
CA ASN A 48 -25.46 -7.69 -19.32
C ASN A 48 -24.59 -8.04 -20.55
N THR A 49 -23.33 -8.42 -20.34
CA THR A 49 -22.43 -9.25 -21.21
C THR A 49 -21.09 -9.37 -20.45
N GLY A 50 -20.49 -10.51 -20.09
CA GLY A 50 -20.59 -11.89 -20.57
C GLY A 50 -19.21 -12.39 -20.99
N ALA A 51 -18.31 -12.67 -20.03
CA ALA A 51 -17.07 -13.51 -20.05
C ALA A 51 -16.03 -12.93 -19.05
N THR A 52 -15.45 -13.60 -18.05
CA THR A 52 -15.41 -15.02 -17.68
C THR A 52 -15.14 -15.12 -16.17
N ASN A 53 -16.19 -15.00 -15.34
CA ASN A 53 -16.26 -15.63 -14.04
C ASN A 53 -17.20 -16.82 -14.24
N THR A 54 -16.64 -18.02 -14.40
CA THR A 54 -17.36 -19.22 -14.84
C THR A 54 -18.27 -19.81 -13.76
N ASP A 55 -18.98 -18.97 -12.99
CA ASP A 55 -20.14 -19.32 -12.14
C ASP A 55 -20.89 -18.11 -11.55
N VAL A 56 -20.83 -16.92 -12.18
CA VAL A 56 -21.54 -15.71 -11.68
C VAL A 56 -22.44 -15.10 -12.75
N GLN A 57 -23.27 -15.93 -13.37
CA GLN A 57 -24.46 -15.43 -14.07
C GLN A 57 -25.64 -15.48 -13.09
N SER A 58 -26.04 -14.30 -12.59
CA SER A 58 -27.23 -14.04 -11.76
C SER A 58 -27.10 -14.10 -10.23
N THR A 59 -26.06 -13.55 -9.62
CA THR A 59 -26.16 -13.14 -8.21
C THR A 59 -26.81 -11.75 -8.15
N GLN A 60 -28.13 -11.70 -8.04
CA GLN A 60 -28.79 -10.46 -7.66
C GLN A 60 -28.40 -10.17 -6.20
N TYR A 61 -27.75 -9.03 -5.97
CA TYR A 61 -27.37 -8.66 -4.61
C TYR A 61 -28.59 -8.22 -3.80
N ASP A 62 -28.75 -8.78 -2.60
CA ASP A 62 -29.75 -8.36 -1.62
C ASP A 62 -29.19 -7.19 -0.81
N THR A 63 -29.41 -5.98 -1.33
CA THR A 63 -28.92 -4.72 -0.75
C THR A 63 -29.69 -4.30 0.50
N VAL A 64 -30.79 -4.99 0.86
CA VAL A 64 -31.53 -4.78 2.11
C VAL A 64 -30.89 -5.58 3.24
N LYS A 65 -30.40 -6.78 2.92
CA LYS A 65 -29.80 -7.71 3.89
C LYS A 65 -28.29 -7.53 4.06
N TYR A 66 -27.57 -7.21 2.99
CA TYR A 66 -26.11 -7.11 2.97
C TYR A 66 -25.66 -5.69 2.62
N GLN A 67 -24.54 -5.28 3.20
CA GLN A 67 -23.98 -3.93 3.04
C GLN A 67 -23.10 -3.80 1.78
N TYR A 68 -22.43 -4.88 1.37
CA TYR A 68 -21.50 -4.92 0.24
C TYR A 68 -21.41 -6.32 -0.39
N PRO A 69 -20.97 -6.46 -1.66
CA PRO A 69 -20.95 -7.73 -2.39
C PRO A 69 -20.28 -8.91 -1.68
N ALA A 70 -19.06 -8.71 -1.17
CA ALA A 70 -18.28 -9.77 -0.52
C ALA A 70 -18.98 -10.30 0.75
N GLN A 71 -19.78 -9.48 1.43
CA GLN A 71 -20.54 -9.92 2.60
C GLN A 71 -21.58 -10.98 2.23
N GLN A 72 -22.30 -10.75 1.13
CA GLN A 72 -23.28 -11.72 0.63
C GLN A 72 -22.59 -12.97 0.13
N LEU A 73 -21.55 -12.82 -0.69
CA LEU A 73 -20.82 -13.95 -1.27
C LEU A 73 -20.25 -14.87 -0.19
N LEU A 74 -19.70 -14.31 0.89
CA LEU A 74 -19.26 -15.08 2.06
C LEU A 74 -20.43 -15.79 2.77
N ALA A 75 -21.53 -15.08 3.03
CA ALA A 75 -22.68 -15.64 3.74
C ALA A 75 -23.37 -16.78 2.97
N GLU A 76 -23.29 -16.76 1.64
CA GLU A 76 -23.89 -17.74 0.73
C GLU A 76 -22.88 -18.82 0.28
N ASN A 77 -21.66 -18.82 0.83
CA ASN A 77 -20.58 -19.75 0.50
C ASN A 77 -20.16 -19.72 -0.99
N HIS A 78 -20.28 -18.57 -1.64
CA HIS A 78 -19.77 -18.36 -3.00
C HIS A 78 -18.27 -18.05 -2.99
N GLN A 79 -17.55 -18.57 -3.98
CA GLN A 79 -16.15 -18.22 -4.21
C GLN A 79 -16.05 -16.85 -4.88
N PHE A 80 -15.07 -16.05 -4.48
CA PHE A 80 -14.79 -14.74 -5.07
C PHE A 80 -13.31 -14.37 -4.91
N ASP A 81 -12.84 -13.45 -5.75
CA ASP A 81 -11.48 -12.92 -5.60
C ASP A 81 -11.42 -11.92 -4.44
N LYS A 82 -10.93 -12.37 -3.28
CA LYS A 82 -10.74 -11.52 -2.10
C LYS A 82 -9.75 -10.37 -2.30
N TYR A 83 -8.94 -10.38 -3.37
CA TYR A 83 -8.04 -9.29 -3.71
C TYR A 83 -8.73 -8.18 -4.53
N ASP A 84 -9.96 -8.40 -5.00
CA ASP A 84 -10.78 -7.38 -5.65
C ASP A 84 -11.49 -6.51 -4.60
N TRP A 85 -10.94 -5.33 -4.37
CA TRP A 85 -11.45 -4.38 -3.38
C TRP A 85 -12.82 -3.81 -3.74
N HIS A 86 -13.24 -3.84 -5.01
CA HIS A 86 -14.56 -3.35 -5.42
C HIS A 86 -15.68 -4.17 -4.77
N LEU A 87 -15.44 -5.46 -4.48
CA LEU A 87 -16.39 -6.32 -3.78
C LEU A 87 -16.64 -5.89 -2.33
N PHE A 88 -15.82 -5.00 -1.78
CA PHE A 88 -15.92 -4.45 -0.44
C PHE A 88 -16.45 -3.02 -0.43
N GLN A 89 -16.89 -2.49 -1.58
CA GLN A 89 -17.60 -1.22 -1.63
C GLN A 89 -19.07 -1.40 -1.24
N ARG A 90 -19.57 -0.50 -0.41
CA ARG A 90 -20.97 -0.51 0.00
C ARG A 90 -21.91 -0.27 -1.17
N PHE A 91 -23.09 -0.90 -1.13
CA PHE A 91 -24.11 -0.73 -2.15
C PHE A 91 -24.73 0.67 -2.17
N ASP A 92 -24.82 1.33 -1.01
CA ASP A 92 -25.56 2.59 -0.84
C ASP A 92 -24.76 3.81 -1.29
N ASN A 93 -23.47 3.85 -0.98
CA ASN A 93 -22.64 5.05 -1.15
C ASN A 93 -21.25 4.78 -1.75
N HIS A 94 -20.95 3.52 -2.14
CA HIS A 94 -19.68 3.09 -2.70
C HIS A 94 -18.45 3.32 -1.80
N GLU A 95 -18.65 3.57 -0.51
CA GLU A 95 -17.54 3.68 0.44
C GLU A 95 -16.88 2.31 0.64
N LEU A 96 -15.55 2.30 0.68
CA LEU A 96 -14.78 1.07 0.84
C LEU A 96 -14.73 0.63 2.31
N MET A 97 -15.18 -0.59 2.57
CA MET A 97 -15.04 -1.31 3.84
C MET A 97 -13.61 -1.86 3.97
N TYR A 98 -12.63 -0.97 4.16
CA TYR A 98 -11.20 -1.31 4.05
C TYR A 98 -10.70 -2.27 5.14
N ASN A 99 -11.32 -2.27 6.33
CA ASN A 99 -10.98 -3.20 7.41
C ASN A 99 -11.45 -4.61 7.07
N GLU A 100 -12.66 -4.74 6.56
CA GLU A 100 -13.28 -5.99 6.11
C GLU A 100 -12.49 -6.57 4.92
N TRP A 101 -12.05 -5.70 4.00
CA TRP A 101 -11.19 -6.08 2.89
C TRP A 101 -9.83 -6.59 3.35
N ALA A 102 -9.14 -5.86 4.24
CA ALA A 102 -7.87 -6.28 4.82
C ALA A 102 -8.00 -7.66 5.50
N ALA A 103 -9.05 -7.84 6.30
CA ALA A 103 -9.32 -9.09 7.02
C ALA A 103 -9.48 -10.28 6.06
N ALA A 104 -10.21 -10.12 4.95
CA ALA A 104 -10.38 -11.17 3.95
C ALA A 104 -9.04 -11.64 3.34
N MET A 105 -8.05 -10.74 3.24
CA MET A 105 -6.72 -11.04 2.72
C MET A 105 -5.75 -11.61 3.77
N ASN A 106 -6.19 -11.83 5.01
CA ASN A 106 -5.37 -12.16 6.20
C ASN A 106 -4.42 -11.02 6.65
N PHE A 107 -4.91 -9.79 6.56
CA PHE A 107 -4.24 -8.58 7.02
C PHE A 107 -5.17 -7.82 7.98
N HIS A 108 -4.62 -6.86 8.73
CA HIS A 108 -5.38 -5.80 9.37
C HIS A 108 -4.90 -4.44 8.85
N ALA A 109 -5.78 -3.45 8.81
CA ALA A 109 -5.42 -2.10 8.43
C ALA A 109 -5.23 -1.25 9.69
N ASP A 110 -4.01 -0.74 9.85
CA ASP A 110 -3.70 0.25 10.87
C ASP A 110 -3.71 1.65 10.28
N GLU A 111 -4.31 2.57 11.00
CA GLU A 111 -4.28 3.98 10.70
C GLU A 111 -3.01 4.59 11.32
N TYR A 112 -2.26 5.33 10.50
CA TYR A 112 -0.97 5.88 10.88
C TYR A 112 -0.86 7.34 10.46
N SER A 113 -0.34 8.19 11.36
CA SER A 113 0.05 9.56 11.07
C SER A 113 1.44 9.83 11.62
N SER A 114 2.33 10.44 10.82
CA SER A 114 3.67 10.83 11.29
C SER A 114 3.65 12.00 12.29
N ASN A 115 2.59 12.82 12.24
CA ASN A 115 2.49 14.07 12.99
C ASN A 115 1.83 13.92 14.36
N VAL A 116 1.35 12.72 14.69
CA VAL A 116 0.61 12.52 15.91
C VAL A 116 1.12 11.32 16.67
N PHE A 117 1.59 11.64 17.88
CA PHE A 117 2.24 10.72 18.79
C PHE A 117 1.56 10.90 20.14
N HIS A 118 1.06 9.81 20.72
CA HIS A 118 0.47 9.84 22.04
C HIS A 118 1.25 8.92 22.98
N GLU A 119 1.51 9.46 24.18
CA GLU A 119 1.88 8.64 25.33
C GLU A 119 0.59 8.17 25.97
N ASN A 120 0.39 6.86 25.97
CA ASN A 120 -0.74 6.24 26.65
C ASN A 120 -0.59 6.44 28.17
N GLN A 121 -1.71 6.31 28.89
CA GLN A 121 -1.72 6.43 30.35
C GLN A 121 -0.85 5.38 31.06
N ASP A 122 -0.60 4.24 30.40
CA ASP A 122 0.27 3.16 30.88
C ASP A 122 1.77 3.40 30.55
N GLY A 123 2.12 4.55 29.98
CA GLY A 123 3.48 4.92 29.60
C GLY A 123 3.95 4.30 28.28
N THR A 124 3.12 3.52 27.60
CA THR A 124 3.42 3.02 26.26
C THR A 124 3.24 4.12 25.21
N LYS A 125 3.96 3.99 24.10
CA LYS A 125 3.97 4.96 23.01
C LYS A 125 3.25 4.36 21.82
N THR A 126 2.06 4.88 21.50
CA THR A 126 1.32 4.41 20.34
C THR A 126 1.66 5.29 19.15
N ARG A 127 2.18 4.68 18.08
CA ARG A 127 2.30 5.31 16.76
C ARG A 127 1.08 5.07 15.88
N PHE A 128 0.07 4.39 16.42
CA PHE A 128 -1.22 4.19 15.79
C PHE A 128 -2.08 5.38 16.09
N PHE A 129 -2.77 5.83 15.06
CA PHE A 129 -3.48 7.07 15.09
C PHE A 129 -4.89 6.83 14.57
N ASP A 130 -5.90 7.36 15.24
CA ASP A 130 -7.30 7.22 14.83
C ASP A 130 -7.75 8.42 13.99
N PHE A 131 -7.97 8.25 12.69
CA PHE A 131 -8.37 9.35 11.80
C PHE A 131 -9.65 10.10 12.23
N ARG A 132 -10.42 9.62 13.24
CA ARG A 132 -11.58 10.33 13.83
C ARG A 132 -11.17 11.50 14.72
N GLU A 133 -9.94 11.50 15.21
CA GLU A 133 -9.46 12.55 16.11
C GLU A 133 -9.48 13.94 15.45
N SER A 134 -10.05 14.91 16.16
CA SER A 134 -10.17 16.29 15.68
C SER A 134 -8.85 17.05 15.64
N SER A 135 -7.85 16.64 16.44
CA SER A 135 -6.53 17.26 16.53
C SER A 135 -5.57 16.88 15.41
N LEU A 136 -5.96 15.93 14.56
CA LEU A 136 -5.23 15.57 13.36
C LEU A 136 -4.88 16.77 12.51
N LYS A 137 -3.57 17.00 12.36
CA LYS A 137 -3.09 17.85 11.28
C LYS A 137 -2.92 16.98 10.05
N TYR A 138 -3.81 17.18 9.08
CA TYR A 138 -3.61 16.67 7.74
C TYR A 138 -2.51 17.49 7.09
N PHE A 139 -1.37 16.85 6.89
CA PHE A 139 -0.36 17.35 6.00
C PHE A 139 -0.54 16.64 4.67
N GLU A 140 -1.02 17.40 3.70
CA GLU A 140 -1.15 17.02 2.29
C GLU A 140 -0.40 18.08 1.49
N ILE A 141 0.57 17.67 0.70
CA ILE A 141 1.43 18.59 -0.04
C ILE A 141 1.72 18.03 -1.43
N GLU A 142 1.74 18.94 -2.41
CA GLU A 142 2.41 18.68 -3.68
C GLU A 142 3.92 18.88 -3.49
N TRP A 143 4.68 17.80 -3.60
CA TRP A 143 6.12 17.79 -3.49
C TRP A 143 6.76 17.66 -4.88
N LEU A 144 7.87 18.34 -5.12
CA LEU A 144 8.67 18.15 -6.34
C LEU A 144 9.75 17.09 -6.10
N GLY A 145 9.57 15.91 -6.68
CA GLY A 145 10.57 14.84 -6.62
C GLY A 145 11.87 15.22 -7.33
N SER A 146 12.97 14.53 -7.02
CA SER A 146 14.28 14.77 -7.65
C SER A 146 14.28 14.53 -9.16
N SER A 147 13.29 13.78 -9.67
CA SER A 147 13.05 13.60 -11.11
C SER A 147 12.48 14.84 -11.81
N GLY A 148 12.09 15.87 -11.06
CA GLY A 148 11.35 17.03 -11.56
C GLY A 148 9.83 16.79 -11.68
N LYS A 149 9.33 15.62 -11.26
CA LYS A 149 7.89 15.32 -11.24
C LYS A 149 7.25 15.80 -9.93
N LYS A 150 6.05 16.39 -10.05
CA LYS A 150 5.21 16.66 -8.89
C LYS A 150 4.56 15.38 -8.40
N ILE A 151 4.53 15.16 -7.10
CA ILE A 151 3.84 14.06 -6.41
C ILE A 151 2.91 14.65 -5.35
N SER A 152 1.74 14.05 -5.15
CA SER A 152 0.87 14.36 -4.00
C SER A 152 1.17 13.39 -2.87
N ILE A 153 1.63 13.89 -1.72
CA ILE A 153 1.94 13.07 -0.56
C ILE A 153 1.10 13.49 0.65
N ALA A 154 0.82 12.51 1.51
CA ALA A 154 0.17 12.73 2.79
C ALA A 154 0.98 12.11 3.93
N ASP A 155 0.96 12.75 5.10
CA ASP A 155 1.52 12.17 6.33
C ASP A 155 0.66 11.05 6.92
N ASN A 156 -0.61 11.02 6.52
CA ASN A 156 -1.56 9.99 6.93
C ASN A 156 -1.51 8.81 5.98
N ASN A 157 -1.48 7.61 6.53
CA ASN A 157 -1.36 6.38 5.78
C ASN A 157 -2.26 5.30 6.37
N LEU A 158 -2.86 4.49 5.49
CA LEU A 158 -3.31 3.16 5.87
C LEU A 158 -2.15 2.19 5.73
N ARG A 159 -1.92 1.40 6.76
CA ARG A 159 -0.89 0.36 6.80
C ARG A 159 -1.56 -1.00 6.88
N PHE A 160 -1.56 -1.72 5.77
CA PHE A 160 -1.99 -3.11 5.73
C PHE A 160 -0.88 -3.97 6.30
N LYS A 161 -1.13 -4.61 7.43
CA LYS A 161 -0.19 -5.47 8.13
C LYS A 161 -0.66 -6.90 8.10
N ARG A 162 0.24 -7.81 7.75
CA ARG A 162 -0.08 -9.25 7.75
C ARG A 162 -0.40 -9.67 9.18
N ASN A 163 -1.43 -10.50 9.34
CA ASN A 163 -1.68 -11.16 10.62
C ASN A 163 -0.67 -12.29 10.76
N ASP A 164 0.31 -12.13 11.63
CA ASP A 164 1.22 -13.18 12.04
C ASP A 164 1.41 -13.14 13.57
N THR A 165 1.73 -14.29 14.17
CA THR A 165 1.91 -14.41 15.62
C THR A 165 3.37 -14.27 16.06
N VAL A 166 4.30 -14.05 15.12
CA VAL A 166 5.75 -14.11 15.37
C VAL A 166 6.39 -12.74 15.23
N ASN A 167 6.11 -12.03 14.13
CA ASN A 167 6.62 -10.69 13.83
C ASN A 167 5.67 -9.61 14.33
N THR A 168 5.20 -9.73 15.57
CA THR A 168 4.20 -8.81 16.14
C THR A 168 4.70 -7.37 16.28
N TYR A 169 6.02 -7.18 16.48
CA TYR A 169 6.62 -5.84 16.60
C TYR A 169 6.90 -5.16 15.24
N ILE A 170 7.28 -5.94 14.23
CA ILE A 170 7.57 -5.45 12.87
C ILE A 170 6.96 -6.44 11.88
N PRO A 171 5.64 -6.39 11.66
CA PRO A 171 5.00 -7.29 10.71
C PRO A 171 5.36 -6.91 9.26
N ILE A 172 5.12 -7.83 8.33
CA ILE A 172 5.05 -7.45 6.91
C ILE A 172 3.99 -6.38 6.77
N SER A 173 4.36 -5.21 6.23
CA SER A 173 3.43 -4.09 6.09
C SER A 173 3.54 -3.37 4.75
N LEU A 174 2.39 -2.94 4.24
CA LEU A 174 2.23 -2.19 3.00
C LEU A 174 1.49 -0.90 3.31
N SER A 175 2.01 0.24 2.82
CA SER A 175 1.46 1.56 3.16
C SER A 175 0.95 2.30 1.93
N VAL A 176 -0.22 2.93 2.07
CA VAL A 176 -0.79 3.88 1.09
C VAL A 176 -1.17 5.17 1.77
N CYS A 177 -1.01 6.28 1.06
CA CYS A 177 -1.40 7.61 1.53
C CYS A 177 -2.92 7.75 1.62
N VAL A 178 -3.36 8.49 2.64
CA VAL A 178 -4.76 8.83 2.90
C VAL A 178 -4.92 10.33 2.85
N TYR A 179 -5.93 10.79 2.13
CA TYR A 179 -6.18 12.18 1.83
C TYR A 179 -7.56 12.61 2.35
N THR A 180 -7.71 13.91 2.64
CA THR A 180 -9.00 14.54 2.99
C THR A 180 -9.75 15.04 1.76
N LYS A 181 -9.05 15.09 0.61
CA LYS A 181 -9.56 15.62 -0.65
C LYS A 181 -9.32 14.63 -1.80
N PRO A 182 -10.34 14.35 -2.62
CA PRO A 182 -10.20 13.39 -3.72
C PRO A 182 -9.19 13.83 -4.78
N GLU A 183 -9.03 15.14 -5.04
CA GLU A 183 -8.06 15.69 -6.00
C GLU A 183 -6.58 15.42 -5.63
N ASN A 184 -6.31 15.02 -4.39
CA ASN A 184 -4.97 14.69 -3.92
C ASN A 184 -4.65 13.20 -4.03
N CYS A 185 -5.59 12.36 -4.46
CA CYS A 185 -5.43 10.90 -4.61
C CYS A 185 -4.61 10.54 -5.85
N TRP A 186 -3.36 10.96 -5.90
CA TRP A 186 -2.45 10.65 -7.00
C TRP A 186 -1.81 9.28 -6.75
N PRO A 187 -1.60 8.48 -7.81
CA PRO A 187 -0.84 7.24 -7.72
C PRO A 187 0.55 7.45 -7.15
N PHE A 188 0.90 6.62 -6.16
CA PHE A 188 2.26 6.48 -5.68
C PHE A 188 2.47 5.03 -5.23
N GLY A 189 3.59 4.43 -5.64
CA GLY A 189 3.85 3.02 -5.39
C GLY A 189 3.82 2.63 -3.92
N THR A 190 3.39 1.39 -3.68
CA THR A 190 3.31 0.84 -2.33
C THR A 190 4.70 0.65 -1.72
N ARG A 191 4.91 1.26 -0.54
CA ARG A 191 6.09 0.98 0.28
C ARG A 191 5.85 -0.28 1.11
N ILE A 192 6.77 -1.24 1.00
CA ILE A 192 6.68 -2.53 1.66
C ILE A 192 7.79 -2.64 2.71
N THR A 193 7.43 -3.01 3.94
CA THR A 193 8.38 -3.36 5.00
C THR A 193 8.30 -4.86 5.25
N ILE A 194 9.45 -5.54 5.22
CA ILE A 194 9.58 -6.97 5.53
C ILE A 194 10.50 -7.14 6.75
N PRO A 195 10.08 -7.83 7.82
CA PRO A 195 10.92 -8.09 8.99
C PRO A 195 12.16 -8.90 8.64
N GLY A 196 13.21 -8.76 9.46
CA GLY A 196 14.35 -9.67 9.37
C GLY A 196 13.92 -11.12 9.61
N SER A 197 14.52 -12.04 8.87
CA SER A 197 14.10 -13.44 8.83
C SER A 197 15.25 -14.37 8.47
N HIS A 198 15.02 -15.68 8.58
CA HIS A 198 15.95 -16.70 8.13
C HIS A 198 15.20 -17.92 7.57
N ASN A 199 15.87 -18.66 6.68
CA ASN A 199 15.36 -19.96 6.23
C ASN A 199 15.67 -21.08 7.26
N HIS A 200 15.28 -22.33 6.96
CA HIS A 200 15.57 -23.49 7.83
C HIS A 200 17.06 -23.85 7.92
N SER A 201 17.88 -23.35 7.00
CA SER A 201 19.34 -23.48 7.02
C SER A 201 20.04 -22.37 7.80
N TRP A 202 19.28 -21.45 8.42
CA TRP A 202 19.77 -20.27 9.14
C TRP A 202 20.48 -19.22 8.26
N ASP A 203 20.20 -19.19 6.96
CA ASP A 203 20.58 -18.04 6.13
C ASP A 203 19.71 -16.86 6.51
N ILE A 204 20.31 -15.75 6.92
CA ILE A 204 19.60 -14.58 7.46
C ILE A 204 19.47 -13.50 6.40
N ILE A 205 18.29 -12.88 6.30
CA ILE A 205 18.08 -11.61 5.61
C ILE A 205 17.63 -10.58 6.65
N PRO A 206 18.33 -9.44 6.81
CA PRO A 206 17.90 -8.39 7.72
C PRO A 206 16.65 -7.70 7.18
N ILE A 207 15.98 -6.93 8.06
CA ILE A 207 14.83 -6.08 7.72
C ILE A 207 15.05 -5.36 6.38
N GLY A 208 14.03 -5.34 5.55
CA GLY A 208 14.08 -4.79 4.21
C GLY A 208 12.94 -3.84 3.93
N PHE A 209 13.27 -2.69 3.35
CA PHE A 209 12.29 -1.75 2.81
C PHE A 209 12.33 -1.83 1.30
N TYR A 210 11.16 -2.00 0.68
CA TYR A 210 11.03 -2.22 -0.75
C TYR A 210 10.08 -1.21 -1.37
N LEU A 211 10.41 -0.76 -2.57
CA LEU A 211 9.58 0.07 -3.43
C LEU A 211 9.95 -0.22 -4.89
N GLU A 212 8.99 -0.11 -5.80
CA GLU A 212 9.30 -0.28 -7.22
C GLU A 212 10.29 0.80 -7.69
N THR A 213 11.22 0.41 -8.56
CA THR A 213 12.29 1.27 -9.07
C THR A 213 11.72 2.51 -9.76
N PHE A 214 10.61 2.38 -10.48
CA PHE A 214 9.92 3.51 -11.11
C PHE A 214 9.53 4.58 -10.08
N TRP A 215 8.80 4.19 -9.02
CA TRP A 215 8.37 5.12 -7.96
C TRP A 215 9.52 5.65 -7.13
N HIS A 216 10.54 4.83 -6.88
CA HIS A 216 11.79 5.30 -6.29
C HIS A 216 12.41 6.41 -7.15
N ASN A 217 12.43 6.24 -8.48
CA ASN A 217 13.02 7.21 -9.39
C ASN A 217 12.18 8.47 -9.53
N VAL A 218 10.84 8.36 -9.54
CA VAL A 218 9.93 9.52 -9.47
C VAL A 218 10.29 10.39 -8.27
N GLN A 219 10.49 9.79 -7.09
CA GLN A 219 10.78 10.55 -5.87
C GLN A 219 12.24 11.02 -5.78
N ASN A 220 13.21 10.14 -6.03
CA ASN A 220 14.61 10.32 -5.61
C ASN A 220 15.64 10.10 -6.73
N GLY A 221 15.22 9.80 -7.95
CA GLY A 221 16.11 9.43 -9.05
C GLY A 221 15.86 10.22 -10.32
N THR A 222 16.31 9.65 -11.43
CA THR A 222 16.09 10.18 -12.78
C THR A 222 15.25 9.18 -13.55
N LEU A 223 14.20 9.67 -14.21
CA LEU A 223 13.35 8.89 -15.09
C LEU A 223 13.94 8.90 -16.51
N THR A 224 13.76 7.82 -17.25
CA THR A 224 13.97 7.88 -18.71
C THR A 224 12.94 8.82 -19.36
N PRO A 225 13.17 9.30 -20.60
CA PRO A 225 12.16 10.08 -21.32
C PRO A 225 10.80 9.38 -21.41
N GLU A 226 10.80 8.05 -21.60
CA GLU A 226 9.58 7.23 -21.70
C GLU A 226 8.86 7.12 -20.35
N GLU A 227 9.61 6.86 -19.27
CA GLU A 227 9.06 6.83 -17.90
C GLU A 227 8.51 8.20 -17.48
N SER A 228 9.21 9.27 -17.86
CA SER A 228 8.81 10.65 -17.62
C SER A 228 7.50 10.99 -18.33
N ALA A 229 7.36 10.59 -19.60
CA ALA A 229 6.14 10.78 -20.38
C ALA A 229 4.97 9.92 -19.84
N LEU A 230 5.24 8.68 -19.43
CA LEU A 230 4.27 7.81 -18.79
C LEU A 230 3.74 8.43 -17.49
N TYR A 231 4.64 8.96 -16.66
CA TYR A 231 4.24 9.64 -15.43
C TYR A 231 3.29 10.81 -15.70
N ASP A 232 3.62 11.69 -16.65
CA ASP A 232 2.79 12.86 -16.96
C ASP A 232 1.43 12.46 -17.54
N ALA A 233 1.38 11.39 -18.34
CA ALA A 233 0.15 10.91 -18.94
C ALA A 233 -0.79 10.27 -17.90
N GLU A 234 -0.25 9.43 -17.01
CA GLU A 234 -1.06 8.50 -16.20
C GLU A 234 -1.06 8.82 -14.70
N PHE A 235 0.05 9.30 -14.13
CA PHE A 235 0.26 9.30 -12.67
C PHE A 235 0.40 10.69 -12.04
N GLY A 236 0.75 11.72 -12.80
CA GLY A 236 0.90 13.10 -12.33
C GLY A 236 -0.43 13.83 -12.07
N LYS A 237 -1.46 13.10 -11.64
CA LYS A 237 -2.83 13.59 -11.41
C LYS A 237 -3.58 12.64 -10.48
N ALA A 238 -4.73 13.09 -9.97
CA ALA A 238 -5.63 12.22 -9.22
C ALA A 238 -6.12 11.07 -10.10
N VAL A 239 -6.10 9.84 -9.57
CA VAL A 239 -6.60 8.65 -10.25
C VAL A 239 -7.48 7.86 -9.30
N ASP A 240 -8.71 7.64 -9.74
CA ASP A 240 -9.74 6.84 -9.08
C ASP A 240 -9.86 7.12 -7.57
N PRO A 241 -10.27 8.33 -7.15
CA PRO A 241 -10.38 8.64 -5.72
C PRO A 241 -11.49 7.82 -5.06
N ILE A 242 -11.11 6.93 -4.14
CA ILE A 242 -12.03 6.05 -3.41
C ILE A 242 -12.27 6.60 -2.03
N LYS A 243 -13.54 6.85 -1.71
CA LYS A 243 -13.97 7.23 -0.36
C LYS A 243 -13.94 6.00 0.56
N LEU A 244 -13.32 6.12 1.71
CA LEU A 244 -13.32 5.05 2.72
C LEU A 244 -14.58 5.14 3.59
N TYR A 245 -15.08 3.98 4.02
CA TYR A 245 -16.14 3.93 5.04
C TYR A 245 -15.55 4.39 6.37
N TYR A 246 -15.79 5.65 6.70
CA TYR A 246 -15.20 6.30 7.85
C TYR A 246 -16.21 7.22 8.57
N PRO A 247 -16.69 6.86 9.78
CA PRO A 247 -17.89 7.49 10.35
C PRO A 247 -17.79 8.98 10.68
N SER A 248 -16.58 9.49 10.93
CA SER A 248 -16.39 10.83 11.50
C SER A 248 -16.17 11.93 10.44
N ARG A 249 -15.71 11.56 9.24
CA ARG A 249 -15.34 12.50 8.17
C ARG A 249 -15.01 11.76 6.88
N PRO A 250 -15.15 12.41 5.72
CA PRO A 250 -14.68 11.85 4.46
C PRO A 250 -13.15 11.79 4.43
N ILE A 251 -12.62 10.62 4.09
CA ILE A 251 -11.21 10.39 3.75
C ILE A 251 -11.14 9.52 2.49
N TYR A 252 -10.06 9.67 1.75
CA TYR A 252 -9.90 9.13 0.41
C TYR A 252 -8.54 8.47 0.22
N VAL A 253 -8.49 7.50 -0.68
CA VAL A 253 -7.28 6.84 -1.17
C VAL A 253 -7.37 6.72 -2.69
N SER A 254 -6.23 6.58 -3.37
CA SER A 254 -6.27 6.25 -4.80
C SER A 254 -6.61 4.77 -5.01
N GLY A 255 -7.61 4.49 -5.84
CA GLY A 255 -7.99 3.13 -6.26
C GLY A 255 -6.89 2.43 -7.05
N TRP A 256 -6.02 3.19 -7.71
CA TRP A 256 -4.78 2.67 -8.29
C TRP A 256 -3.88 2.09 -7.19
N CYS A 257 -3.68 2.83 -6.09
CA CYS A 257 -2.86 2.36 -4.97
C CYS A 257 -3.49 1.15 -4.26
N LEU A 258 -4.82 1.08 -4.17
CA LEU A 258 -5.51 -0.11 -3.65
C LEU A 258 -5.26 -1.34 -4.51
N THR A 259 -5.29 -1.18 -5.83
CA THR A 259 -4.99 -2.25 -6.79
C THR A 259 -3.52 -2.67 -6.70
N ASP A 260 -2.59 -1.74 -6.59
CA ASP A 260 -1.16 -2.04 -6.39
C ASP A 260 -0.94 -2.83 -5.08
N VAL A 261 -1.48 -2.35 -3.95
CA VAL A 261 -1.43 -3.06 -2.66
C VAL A 261 -1.99 -4.47 -2.77
N SER A 262 -3.15 -4.66 -3.40
CA SER A 262 -3.80 -5.98 -3.47
C SER A 262 -2.97 -6.99 -4.25
N GLN A 263 -2.33 -6.56 -5.34
CA GLN A 263 -1.40 -7.37 -6.11
C GLN A 263 -0.16 -7.74 -5.29
N LYS A 264 0.43 -6.81 -4.54
CA LYS A 264 1.57 -7.11 -3.66
C LYS A 264 1.18 -8.03 -2.50
N ILE A 265 0.01 -7.84 -1.89
CA ILE A 265 -0.51 -8.73 -0.85
C ILE A 265 -0.72 -10.14 -1.40
N LYS A 266 -1.28 -10.28 -2.61
CA LYS A 266 -1.46 -11.60 -3.26
C LYS A 266 -0.12 -12.33 -3.45
N LEU A 267 0.92 -11.61 -3.89
CA LEU A 267 2.27 -12.14 -4.03
C LEU A 267 2.86 -12.55 -2.67
N ILE A 268 2.76 -11.69 -1.65
CA ILE A 268 3.21 -11.99 -0.29
C ILE A 268 2.51 -13.25 0.25
N ASN A 269 1.19 -13.33 0.13
CA ASN A 269 0.41 -14.47 0.57
C ASN A 269 0.82 -15.76 -0.13
N SER A 270 1.27 -15.71 -1.38
CA SER A 270 1.72 -16.89 -2.11
C SER A 270 3.00 -17.53 -1.53
N CYS A 271 3.77 -16.79 -0.73
CA CYS A 271 4.93 -17.32 -0.01
C CYS A 271 4.56 -18.12 1.25
N PHE A 272 3.34 -17.94 1.78
CA PHE A 272 2.87 -18.61 3.00
C PHE A 272 2.04 -19.84 2.62
N LYS A 273 2.50 -21.03 3.01
CA LYS A 273 1.80 -22.30 2.73
C LYS A 273 0.79 -22.66 3.81
N ASP A 274 1.03 -22.17 5.02
CA ASP A 274 0.18 -22.29 6.19
C ASP A 274 0.44 -21.09 7.13
N GLU A 275 -0.25 -21.07 8.26
CA GLU A 275 -0.07 -20.07 9.32
C GLU A 275 0.71 -20.65 10.52
N ASN A 276 1.51 -21.71 10.32
CA ASN A 276 2.31 -22.31 11.39
C ASN A 276 3.41 -21.34 11.84
N PRO A 277 3.45 -20.93 13.13
CA PRO A 277 4.46 -20.02 13.65
C PRO A 277 5.90 -20.49 13.45
N GLU A 278 6.14 -21.81 13.46
CA GLU A 278 7.48 -22.40 13.28
C GLU A 278 8.07 -22.13 11.87
N ASN A 279 7.19 -22.01 10.86
CA ASN A 279 7.59 -21.75 9.48
C ASN A 279 7.62 -20.26 9.14
N CYS A 280 7.10 -19.40 10.02
CA CYS A 280 6.89 -17.99 9.74
C CYS A 280 8.17 -17.28 9.26
N SER A 281 9.29 -17.50 9.95
CA SER A 281 10.60 -16.92 9.55
C SER A 281 11.01 -17.37 8.15
N ALA A 282 10.85 -18.65 7.82
CA ALA A 282 11.18 -19.16 6.49
C ALA A 282 10.27 -18.57 5.40
N TYR A 283 8.98 -18.38 5.66
CA TYR A 283 8.08 -17.74 4.69
C TYR A 283 8.40 -16.25 4.50
N VAL A 284 8.72 -15.53 5.56
CA VAL A 284 9.20 -14.13 5.45
C VAL A 284 10.51 -14.06 4.65
N TYR A 285 11.41 -15.03 4.84
CA TYR A 285 12.62 -15.15 4.04
C TYR A 285 12.30 -15.33 2.55
N GLU A 286 11.33 -16.18 2.22
CA GLU A 286 10.86 -16.34 0.83
C GLU A 286 10.24 -15.05 0.27
N VAL A 287 9.53 -14.25 1.08
CA VAL A 287 9.03 -12.93 0.65
C VAL A 287 10.20 -12.00 0.30
N HIS A 288 11.27 -11.98 1.08
CA HIS A 288 12.46 -11.21 0.73
C HIS A 288 13.08 -11.68 -0.59
N ARG A 289 13.25 -12.99 -0.76
CA ARG A 289 13.83 -13.58 -1.98
C ARG A 289 13.00 -13.26 -3.20
N MET A 290 11.68 -13.42 -3.09
CA MET A 290 10.71 -13.07 -4.11
C MET A 290 10.86 -11.60 -4.52
N LEU A 291 10.78 -10.66 -3.58
CA LEU A 291 10.90 -9.22 -3.88
C LEU A 291 12.27 -8.85 -4.46
N GLN A 292 13.36 -9.46 -3.97
CA GLN A 292 14.71 -9.22 -4.50
C GLN A 292 14.92 -9.78 -5.92
N SER A 293 14.16 -10.81 -6.29
CA SER A 293 14.20 -11.41 -7.63
C SER A 293 13.32 -10.69 -8.65
N MET A 294 12.43 -9.81 -8.22
CA MET A 294 11.54 -9.07 -9.11
C MET A 294 12.29 -7.98 -9.87
N ASN A 295 12.23 -8.06 -11.20
CA ASN A 295 12.65 -6.96 -12.06
C ASN A 295 11.83 -5.71 -11.74
N GLY A 296 12.51 -4.59 -11.47
CA GLY A 296 11.85 -3.33 -11.15
C GLY A 296 11.46 -3.15 -9.67
N MET A 297 11.92 -4.02 -8.76
CA MET A 297 11.82 -3.80 -7.32
C MET A 297 13.17 -3.37 -6.74
N LYS A 298 13.18 -2.34 -5.89
CA LYS A 298 14.38 -1.82 -5.25
C LYS A 298 14.32 -2.01 -3.74
N LYS A 299 15.38 -2.59 -3.16
CA LYS A 299 15.63 -2.54 -1.71
C LYS A 299 16.25 -1.19 -1.35
N LEU A 300 15.71 -0.52 -0.34
CA LEU A 300 16.03 0.88 -0.02
C LEU A 300 17.10 1.05 1.07
N ASN A 301 17.51 -0.04 1.72
CA ASN A 301 18.49 -0.06 2.81
C ASN A 301 19.60 -1.08 2.59
#